data_AF-A0A0N4T7J5-F1
#
_entry.id   AF-A0A0N4T7J5-F1
#
_cell.length_a   1.000
_cell.length_b   1.000
_cell.length_c   1.000
_cell.angle_alpha   90.00
_cell.angle_beta   90.00
_cell.angle_gamma   90.00
#
_symmetry.space_group_name_H-M   'P 1'
#
loop_
_entity.id
_entity.type
_entity.pdbx_description
1 polymer ?
#
loop_
_entity_poly.entity_id
_entity_poly.type
_entity_poly.pdbx_seq_one_letter_code
_entity_poly.pdbx_strand_id
1 'polypeptide(L)'
;MAEVGSDNYSRDIRITSQSICIRIIKEFSEGVISSESVAEFSTFVKHMLERDSLQKGEFAKLCRIIFSTAFTILKESMKNEDEFNQYNFDSALQIINSIFENLKAENADDLRPFLWSINSRCLVICDKMSKAVNLERIATFEANFVRFMLSKAINRKDFFSKEHQGELAFMITFLMSKFCLQNVDMPIRLSLGNAMLELVKPWDESLKTMTSFLPGICCRMTKLACSDLNTAVVNVALKIFGCTVTTCLNDSVHKQDKVENSTVVESNPRNSGDVSKKNITRDENLKVLVRHIFAT
;
A
#
# COMPACT_ATOMS: atom_id res chain seq x y z
N MET A 1 20.21 -13.50 36.50
CA MET A 1 21.42 -13.84 35.69
C MET A 1 21.13 -14.07 34.20
N ALA A 2 19.91 -13.85 33.69
CA ALA A 2 19.58 -13.99 32.25
C ALA A 2 19.79 -12.70 31.42
N GLU A 3 19.90 -11.52 32.05
CA GLU A 3 19.99 -10.22 31.36
C GLU A 3 21.34 -9.97 30.68
N VAL A 4 22.46 -10.45 31.24
CA VAL A 4 23.80 -10.23 30.68
C VAL A 4 24.01 -10.98 29.35
N GLY A 5 23.30 -12.10 29.15
CA GLY A 5 23.33 -12.88 27.91
C GLY A 5 22.54 -12.24 26.77
N SER A 6 21.42 -11.55 27.07
CA SER A 6 20.64 -10.85 26.03
C SER A 6 21.28 -9.54 25.58
N ASP A 7 21.93 -8.82 26.49
CA ASP A 7 22.55 -7.52 26.20
C ASP A 7 23.80 -7.66 25.31
N ASN A 8 24.65 -8.65 25.58
CA ASN A 8 25.80 -8.94 24.71
C ASN A 8 25.35 -9.41 23.32
N TYR A 9 24.32 -10.24 23.25
CA TYR A 9 23.75 -10.71 21.99
C TYR A 9 23.16 -9.58 21.13
N SER A 10 22.38 -8.67 21.73
CA SER A 10 21.83 -7.50 21.04
C SER A 10 22.93 -6.56 20.54
N ARG A 11 24.02 -6.44 21.30
CA ARG A 11 25.18 -5.62 20.92
C ARG A 11 25.91 -6.23 19.72
N ASP A 12 26.14 -7.54 19.72
CA ASP A 12 26.81 -8.25 18.63
C ASP A 12 26.01 -8.15 17.33
N ILE A 13 24.70 -8.36 17.39
CA ILE A 13 23.75 -8.14 16.29
C ILE A 13 23.90 -6.74 15.69
N ARG A 14 23.92 -5.72 16.55
CA ARG A 14 23.97 -4.34 16.12
C ARG A 14 25.30 -4.04 15.45
N ILE A 15 26.41 -4.51 16.02
CA ILE A 15 27.75 -4.36 15.43
C ILE A 15 27.82 -5.04 14.07
N THR A 16 27.32 -6.28 13.95
CA THR A 16 27.26 -7.00 12.67
C THR A 16 26.42 -6.24 11.66
N SER A 17 25.21 -5.78 12.02
CA SER A 17 24.36 -5.01 11.11
C SER A 17 25.02 -3.74 10.60
N GLN A 18 25.65 -2.99 11.51
CA GLN A 18 26.34 -1.74 11.18
C GLN A 18 27.54 -2.03 10.28
N SER A 19 28.29 -3.10 10.55
CA SER A 19 29.41 -3.52 9.72
C SER A 19 28.97 -3.86 8.29
N ILE A 20 27.90 -4.65 8.11
CA ILE A 20 27.39 -4.99 6.78
C ILE A 20 26.81 -3.74 6.08
N CYS A 21 26.05 -2.89 6.80
CA CYS A 21 25.57 -1.61 6.26
C CYS A 21 26.71 -0.71 5.80
N ILE A 22 27.77 -0.56 6.59
CA ILE A 22 28.96 0.24 6.24
C ILE A 22 29.64 -0.34 5.00
N ARG A 23 29.79 -1.67 4.92
CA ARG A 23 30.39 -2.33 3.76
C ARG A 23 29.57 -2.08 2.48
N ILE A 24 28.26 -2.23 2.55
CA ILE A 24 27.36 -1.93 1.42
C ILE A 24 27.43 -0.46 1.01
N ILE A 25 27.46 0.47 1.96
CA ILE A 25 27.61 1.90 1.65
C ILE A 25 28.95 2.17 0.96
N LYS A 26 30.02 1.50 1.40
CA LYS A 26 31.34 1.63 0.78
C LYS A 26 31.35 1.08 -0.65
N GLU A 27 30.87 -0.15 -0.86
CA GLU A 27 30.72 -0.74 -2.20
C GLU A 27 29.85 0.13 -3.11
N PHE A 28 28.79 0.71 -2.56
CA PHE A 28 27.95 1.67 -3.26
C PHE A 28 28.71 2.92 -3.68
N SER A 29 29.51 3.51 -2.79
CA SER A 29 30.34 4.70 -3.10
C SER A 29 31.42 4.41 -4.15
N GLU A 30 31.83 3.16 -4.30
CA GLU A 30 32.77 2.67 -5.30
C GLU A 30 32.07 2.26 -6.62
N GLY A 31 30.73 2.29 -6.65
CA GLY A 31 29.92 1.98 -7.83
C GLY A 31 29.71 0.49 -8.11
N VAL A 32 30.12 -0.40 -7.21
CA VAL A 32 30.14 -1.86 -7.42
C VAL A 32 29.56 -2.58 -6.21
N ILE A 33 28.26 -2.41 -5.95
CA ILE A 33 27.59 -3.28 -4.97
C ILE A 33 27.71 -4.72 -5.44
N SER A 34 28.37 -5.57 -4.66
CA SER A 34 28.52 -6.99 -5.00
C SER A 34 27.24 -7.77 -4.72
N SER A 35 26.94 -8.79 -5.52
CA SER A 35 25.80 -9.69 -5.29
C SER A 35 25.94 -10.49 -4.01
N GLU A 36 27.18 -10.80 -3.63
CA GLU A 36 27.51 -11.45 -2.36
C GLU A 36 27.14 -10.57 -1.16
N SER A 37 27.49 -9.28 -1.17
CA SER A 37 27.11 -8.38 -0.07
C SER A 37 25.60 -8.17 0.05
N VAL A 38 24.88 -8.09 -1.07
CA VAL A 38 23.40 -8.00 -1.06
C VAL A 38 22.78 -9.28 -0.53
N ALA A 39 23.32 -10.44 -0.92
CA ALA A 39 22.86 -11.74 -0.44
C ALA A 39 23.14 -11.93 1.05
N GLU A 40 24.35 -11.59 1.52
CA GLU A 40 24.71 -11.63 2.94
C GLU A 40 23.81 -10.71 3.77
N PHE A 41 23.56 -9.50 3.28
CA PHE A 41 22.69 -8.55 3.95
C PHE A 41 21.23 -9.01 3.99
N SER A 42 20.70 -9.51 2.87
CA SER A 42 19.33 -10.05 2.81
C SER A 42 19.17 -11.25 3.75
N THR A 43 20.17 -12.12 3.81
CA THR A 43 20.20 -13.28 4.72
C THR A 43 20.27 -12.84 6.18
N PHE A 44 21.11 -11.85 6.48
CA PHE A 44 21.21 -11.25 7.79
C PHE A 44 19.87 -10.67 8.24
N VAL A 45 19.25 -9.83 7.40
CA VAL A 45 17.93 -9.23 7.64
C VAL A 45 16.88 -10.30 7.91
N LYS A 46 16.82 -11.35 7.10
CA LYS A 46 15.84 -12.43 7.29
C LYS A 46 16.02 -13.14 8.63
N HIS A 47 17.23 -13.60 8.95
CA HIS A 47 17.51 -14.29 10.22
C HIS A 47 17.31 -13.41 11.45
N MET A 48 17.58 -12.13 11.31
CA MET A 48 17.37 -11.13 12.34
C MET A 48 15.89 -10.91 12.66
N LEU A 49 15.07 -10.84 11.61
CA LEU A 49 13.64 -10.53 11.72
C LEU A 49 12.81 -11.75 12.16
N GLU A 50 13.32 -12.97 11.96
CA GLU A 50 12.71 -14.21 12.44
C GLU A 50 12.85 -14.43 13.97
N ARG A 51 13.70 -13.66 14.66
CA ARG A 51 13.92 -13.82 16.11
C ARG A 51 13.15 -12.76 16.91
N ASP A 52 12.17 -13.20 17.69
CA ASP A 52 11.43 -12.37 18.68
C ASP A 52 12.31 -11.83 19.84
N SER A 53 13.63 -11.94 19.75
CA SER A 53 14.56 -11.68 20.86
C SER A 53 15.01 -10.22 21.03
N LEU A 54 14.74 -9.35 20.06
CA LEU A 54 15.12 -7.93 20.15
C LEU A 54 14.06 -7.12 20.88
N GLN A 55 14.48 -6.33 21.88
CA GLN A 55 13.61 -5.33 22.48
C GLN A 55 13.12 -4.34 21.42
N LYS A 56 11.84 -3.97 21.49
CA LYS A 56 11.13 -3.11 20.52
C LYS A 56 11.91 -1.87 20.09
N GLY A 57 12.57 -1.20 21.02
CA GLY A 57 13.36 0.02 20.75
C GLY A 57 14.64 -0.24 19.94
N GLU A 58 15.36 -1.32 20.21
CA GLU A 58 16.58 -1.67 19.46
C GLU A 58 16.25 -2.17 18.04
N PHE A 59 15.15 -2.92 17.91
CA PHE A 59 14.62 -3.32 16.61
C PHE A 59 14.29 -2.11 15.72
N ALA A 60 13.59 -1.11 16.25
CA ALA A 60 13.24 0.10 15.48
C ALA A 60 14.47 0.90 15.05
N LYS A 61 15.48 1.05 15.94
CA LYS A 61 16.75 1.72 15.60
C LYS A 61 17.48 0.99 14.47
N LEU A 62 17.49 -0.33 14.52
CA LEU A 62 18.10 -1.13 13.50
C LEU A 62 17.38 -0.97 12.15
N CYS A 63 16.04 -1.13 12.12
CA CYS A 63 15.26 -0.92 10.91
C CYS A 63 15.54 0.47 10.32
N ARG A 64 15.65 1.52 11.14
CA ARG A 64 16.03 2.86 10.69
C ARG A 64 17.39 2.90 10.00
N ILE A 65 18.42 2.27 10.57
CA ILE A 65 19.76 2.22 9.96
C ILE A 65 19.65 1.57 8.58
N ILE A 66 18.98 0.42 8.52
CA ILE A 66 18.87 -0.35 7.29
C ILE A 66 18.05 0.40 6.23
N PHE A 67 16.87 0.92 6.59
CA PHE A 67 16.05 1.69 5.67
C PHE A 67 16.77 2.93 5.19
N SER A 68 17.55 3.60 6.04
CA SER A 68 18.36 4.76 5.63
C SER A 68 19.41 4.36 4.60
N THR A 69 20.12 3.26 4.83
CA THR A 69 21.09 2.73 3.86
C THR A 69 20.43 2.37 2.53
N ALA A 70 19.37 1.58 2.55
CA ALA A 70 18.66 1.16 1.35
C ALA A 70 18.05 2.36 0.60
N PHE A 71 17.50 3.33 1.32
CA PHE A 71 16.97 4.57 0.74
C PHE A 71 18.06 5.42 0.09
N THR A 72 19.25 5.54 0.69
CA THR A 72 20.37 6.26 0.07
C THR A 72 20.79 5.60 -1.25
N ILE A 73 20.92 4.28 -1.28
CA ILE A 73 21.24 3.52 -2.50
C ILE A 73 20.15 3.74 -3.55
N LEU A 74 18.87 3.64 -3.16
CA LEU A 74 17.73 3.85 -4.03
C LEU A 74 17.75 5.28 -4.61
N LYS A 75 17.93 6.31 -3.79
CA LYS A 75 17.98 7.71 -4.22
C LYS A 75 19.12 7.97 -5.22
N GLU A 76 20.32 7.49 -4.94
CA GLU A 76 21.46 7.75 -5.81
C GLU A 76 21.43 6.90 -7.09
N SER A 77 20.86 5.68 -7.05
CA SER A 77 20.62 4.88 -8.26
C SER A 77 19.71 5.56 -9.29
N MET A 78 18.94 6.56 -8.84
CA MET A 78 17.99 7.35 -9.63
C MET A 78 18.48 8.75 -10.03
N LYS A 79 19.71 9.12 -9.69
CA LYS A 79 20.17 10.52 -9.79
C LYS A 79 20.36 10.99 -11.23
N ASN A 80 20.66 10.08 -12.13
CA ASN A 80 20.85 10.34 -13.56
C ASN A 80 19.99 9.34 -14.35
N GLU A 81 19.11 9.84 -15.22
CA GLU A 81 18.23 8.99 -16.03
C GLU A 81 19.02 8.15 -17.04
N ASP A 82 20.12 8.69 -17.57
CA ASP A 82 21.00 8.03 -18.53
C ASP A 82 21.91 6.97 -17.87
N GLU A 83 22.11 7.06 -16.55
CA GLU A 83 22.97 6.16 -15.77
C GLU A 83 22.18 5.44 -14.66
N PHE A 84 20.89 5.16 -14.90
CA PHE A 84 20.08 4.42 -13.95
C PHE A 84 20.72 3.06 -13.64
N ASN A 85 21.19 2.89 -12.41
CA ASN A 85 21.80 1.66 -11.98
C ASN A 85 20.72 0.69 -11.50
N GLN A 86 20.15 -0.06 -12.45
CA GLN A 86 19.07 -1.02 -12.21
C GLN A 86 19.45 -2.05 -11.13
N TYR A 87 20.69 -2.53 -11.16
CA TYR A 87 21.16 -3.52 -10.20
C TYR A 87 21.13 -2.99 -8.74
N ASN A 88 21.62 -1.76 -8.53
CA ASN A 88 21.60 -1.12 -7.21
C ASN A 88 20.17 -0.80 -6.76
N PHE A 89 19.33 -0.33 -7.69
CA PHE A 89 17.92 -0.07 -7.42
C PHE A 89 17.18 -1.33 -6.96
N ASP A 90 17.30 -2.40 -7.75
CA ASP A 90 16.68 -3.68 -7.47
C ASP A 90 17.14 -4.19 -6.10
N SER A 91 18.45 -4.21 -5.86
CA SER A 91 19.05 -4.65 -4.60
C SER A 91 18.50 -3.88 -3.40
N ALA A 92 18.41 -2.55 -3.49
CA ALA A 92 17.85 -1.71 -2.43
C ALA A 92 16.38 -2.04 -2.14
N LEU A 93 15.55 -2.23 -3.18
CA LEU A 93 14.14 -2.58 -2.99
C LEU A 93 13.93 -3.97 -2.39
N GLN A 94 14.74 -4.94 -2.77
CA GLN A 94 14.66 -6.29 -2.18
C GLN A 94 14.99 -6.26 -0.69
N ILE A 95 15.98 -5.45 -0.31
CA ILE A 95 16.31 -5.21 1.10
C ILE A 95 15.11 -4.59 1.83
N ILE A 96 14.51 -3.54 1.27
CA ILE A 96 13.36 -2.85 1.85
C ILE A 96 12.18 -3.81 2.02
N ASN A 97 11.84 -4.58 0.97
CA ASN A 97 10.73 -5.54 1.00
C ASN A 97 10.94 -6.62 2.06
N SER A 98 12.16 -7.16 2.17
CA SER A 98 12.49 -8.18 3.17
C SER A 98 12.27 -7.67 4.60
N ILE A 99 12.56 -6.39 4.85
CA ILE A 99 12.29 -5.79 6.17
C ILE A 99 10.80 -5.59 6.35
N PHE A 100 10.13 -5.06 5.33
CA PHE A 100 8.75 -4.65 5.42
C PHE A 100 7.80 -5.82 5.66
N GLU A 101 8.05 -6.98 5.03
CA GLU A 101 7.29 -8.21 5.23
C GLU A 101 7.29 -8.69 6.69
N ASN A 102 8.37 -8.43 7.43
CA ASN A 102 8.50 -8.85 8.83
C ASN A 102 8.27 -7.71 9.82
N LEU A 103 7.98 -6.50 9.34
CA LEU A 103 7.82 -5.32 10.16
C LEU A 103 6.42 -5.29 10.80
N LYS A 104 6.32 -5.64 12.08
CA LYS A 104 5.07 -5.46 12.84
C LYS A 104 4.73 -3.96 12.91
N ALA A 105 3.50 -3.58 12.60
CA ALA A 105 3.06 -2.17 12.56
C ALA A 105 3.31 -1.41 13.87
N GLU A 106 3.28 -2.12 15.00
CA GLU A 106 3.62 -1.60 16.33
C GLU A 106 5.07 -1.18 16.52
N ASN A 107 6.00 -1.72 15.74
CA ASN A 107 7.43 -1.45 15.85
C ASN A 107 7.91 -0.40 14.83
N ALA A 108 6.98 0.21 14.09
CA ALA A 108 7.27 0.97 12.87
C ALA A 108 6.57 2.33 12.79
N ASP A 109 5.95 2.79 13.87
CA ASP A 109 5.30 4.11 13.91
C ASP A 109 6.27 5.26 13.55
N ASP A 110 7.53 5.03 13.87
CA ASP A 110 8.70 5.90 13.72
C ASP A 110 9.38 5.83 12.34
N LEU A 111 8.87 4.97 11.44
CA LEU A 111 9.38 4.73 10.09
C LEU A 111 8.50 5.31 8.99
N ARG A 112 7.30 5.83 9.34
CA ARG A 112 6.33 6.37 8.37
C ARG A 112 6.92 7.37 7.37
N PRO A 113 7.67 8.42 7.77
CA PRO A 113 8.22 9.37 6.81
C PRO A 113 9.18 8.73 5.80
N PHE A 114 9.93 7.72 6.23
CA PHE A 114 10.84 6.99 5.34
C PHE A 114 10.07 6.14 4.33
N LEU A 115 9.02 5.45 4.77
CA LEU A 115 8.19 4.63 3.89
C LEU A 115 7.48 5.48 2.83
N TRP A 116 6.97 6.65 3.22
CA TRP A 116 6.44 7.63 2.26
C TRP A 116 7.48 8.08 1.24
N SER A 117 8.71 8.35 1.69
CA SER A 117 9.78 8.76 0.77
C SER A 117 10.14 7.67 -0.24
N ILE A 118 10.17 6.41 0.19
CA ILE A 118 10.39 5.26 -0.70
C ILE A 118 9.22 5.12 -1.67
N ASN A 119 7.97 5.21 -1.18
CA ASN A 119 6.76 5.16 -2.01
C ASN A 119 6.79 6.17 -3.15
N SER A 120 6.98 7.45 -2.84
CA SER A 120 7.02 8.50 -3.86
C SER A 120 8.10 8.24 -4.92
N ARG A 121 9.24 7.66 -4.54
CA ARG A 121 10.31 7.30 -5.48
C ARG A 121 9.97 6.09 -6.34
N CYS A 122 9.35 5.06 -5.77
CA CYS A 122 8.89 3.89 -6.50
C CYS A 122 7.87 4.26 -7.58
N LEU A 123 6.90 5.09 -7.22
CA LEU A 123 5.87 5.59 -8.13
C LEU A 123 6.47 6.37 -9.32
N VAL A 124 7.46 7.23 -9.07
CA VAL A 124 8.17 7.98 -10.14
C VAL A 124 8.91 7.06 -11.11
N ILE A 125 9.53 5.96 -10.64
CA ILE A 125 10.24 5.02 -11.53
C ILE A 125 9.27 4.18 -12.33
N CYS A 126 8.18 3.71 -11.70
CA CYS A 126 7.19 2.90 -12.39
C CYS A 126 6.57 3.61 -13.59
N ASP A 127 6.49 4.94 -13.55
CA ASP A 127 6.04 5.75 -14.69
C ASP A 127 7.07 5.76 -15.83
N LYS A 128 8.36 5.75 -15.49
CA LYS A 128 9.47 5.94 -16.44
C LYS A 128 10.03 4.66 -17.05
N MET A 129 9.85 3.50 -16.40
CA MET A 129 10.54 2.25 -16.79
C MET A 129 9.60 1.10 -17.12
N SER A 130 9.84 0.44 -18.26
CA SER A 130 9.01 -0.63 -18.82
C SER A 130 9.47 -2.07 -18.48
N LYS A 131 10.57 -2.25 -17.74
CA LYS A 131 11.13 -3.58 -17.45
C LYS A 131 10.33 -4.32 -16.37
N ALA A 132 10.05 -5.61 -16.61
CA ALA A 132 9.24 -6.46 -15.74
C ALA A 132 9.83 -6.69 -14.34
N VAL A 133 11.15 -6.82 -14.20
CA VAL A 133 11.83 -7.06 -12.90
C VAL A 133 11.65 -5.90 -11.92
N ASN A 134 11.66 -4.66 -12.43
CA ASN A 134 11.41 -3.47 -11.60
C ASN A 134 9.96 -3.45 -11.12
N LEU A 135 9.02 -3.91 -11.94
CA LEU A 135 7.60 -3.90 -11.63
C LEU A 135 7.28 -4.84 -10.48
N GLU A 136 7.88 -6.03 -10.42
CA GLU A 136 7.66 -6.98 -9.32
C GLU A 136 8.09 -6.40 -7.97
N ARG A 137 9.32 -5.88 -7.89
CA ARG A 137 9.86 -5.34 -6.63
C ARG A 137 9.08 -4.13 -6.14
N ILE A 138 8.70 -3.23 -7.07
CA ILE A 138 7.87 -2.08 -6.75
C ILE A 138 6.46 -2.52 -6.34
N ALA A 139 5.84 -3.45 -7.08
CA ALA A 139 4.51 -3.96 -6.74
C ALA A 139 4.47 -4.59 -5.34
N THR A 140 5.50 -5.36 -4.98
CA THR A 140 5.64 -5.93 -3.63
C THR A 140 5.78 -4.83 -2.58
N PHE A 141 6.58 -3.79 -2.85
CA PHE A 141 6.71 -2.66 -1.94
C PHE A 141 5.37 -1.95 -1.74
N GLU A 142 4.70 -1.57 -2.84
CA GLU A 142 3.41 -0.86 -2.81
C GLU A 142 2.33 -1.67 -2.07
N ALA A 143 2.27 -2.99 -2.30
CA ALA A 143 1.33 -3.86 -1.59
C ALA A 143 1.61 -3.90 -0.08
N ASN A 144 2.87 -4.00 0.33
CA ASN A 144 3.27 -3.98 1.72
C ASN A 144 3.04 -2.59 2.36
N PHE A 145 3.29 -1.52 1.60
CA PHE A 145 3.04 -0.15 2.03
C PHE A 145 1.57 0.09 2.33
N VAL A 146 0.68 -0.28 1.41
CA VAL A 146 -0.77 -0.23 1.62
C VAL A 146 -1.18 -0.99 2.87
N ARG A 147 -0.73 -2.25 3.04
CA ARG A 147 -1.07 -3.05 4.23
C ARG A 147 -0.62 -2.38 5.51
N PHE A 148 0.59 -1.85 5.55
CA PHE A 148 1.12 -1.13 6.71
C PHE A 148 0.32 0.13 7.01
N MET A 149 -0.01 0.92 5.98
CA MET A 149 -0.78 2.16 6.16
C MET A 149 -2.22 1.88 6.62
N LEU A 150 -2.79 0.74 6.23
CA LEU A 150 -4.14 0.34 6.63
C LEU A 150 -4.22 -0.35 8.01
N SER A 151 -3.09 -0.87 8.51
CA SER A 151 -3.02 -1.68 9.73
C SER A 151 -3.46 -0.98 11.02
N LYS A 152 -3.32 0.35 11.11
CA LYS A 152 -3.63 1.15 12.30
C LYS A 152 -4.40 2.41 11.96
N ALA A 153 -5.28 2.85 12.84
CA ALA A 153 -6.08 4.06 12.64
C ALA A 153 -5.23 5.33 12.42
N ILE A 154 -4.12 5.48 13.15
CA ILE A 154 -3.24 6.64 12.96
C ILE A 154 -2.60 6.65 11.57
N ASN A 155 -2.22 5.48 11.06
CA ASN A 155 -1.66 5.34 9.72
C ASN A 155 -2.73 5.56 8.66
N ARG A 156 -3.95 5.06 8.85
CA ARG A 156 -5.06 5.29 7.91
C ARG A 156 -5.40 6.77 7.77
N LYS A 157 -5.45 7.49 8.88
CA LYS A 157 -5.69 8.95 8.88
C LYS A 157 -4.61 9.71 8.13
N ASP A 158 -3.36 9.33 8.31
CA ASP A 158 -2.21 9.87 7.58
C ASP A 158 -2.31 9.53 6.07
N PHE A 159 -2.61 8.27 5.76
CA PHE A 159 -2.74 7.74 4.41
C PHE A 159 -3.80 8.43 3.56
N PHE A 160 -4.97 8.67 4.13
CA PHE A 160 -6.08 9.35 3.47
C PHE A 160 -6.10 10.88 3.75
N SER A 161 -5.01 11.42 4.30
CA SER A 161 -4.90 12.86 4.56
C SER A 161 -4.84 13.65 3.26
N LYS A 162 -5.11 14.96 3.35
CA LYS A 162 -4.95 15.87 2.21
C LYS A 162 -3.48 16.02 1.78
N GLU A 163 -2.54 15.80 2.69
CA GLU A 163 -1.10 15.94 2.43
C GLU A 163 -0.64 14.95 1.36
N HIS A 164 -1.13 13.71 1.42
CA HIS A 164 -0.71 12.62 0.53
C HIS A 164 -1.73 12.28 -0.56
N GLN A 165 -2.67 13.19 -0.85
CA GLN A 165 -3.76 12.92 -1.80
C GLN A 165 -3.23 12.64 -3.22
N GLY A 166 -2.14 13.30 -3.63
CA GLY A 166 -1.52 13.10 -4.94
C GLY A 166 -0.86 11.73 -5.05
N GLU A 167 -0.05 11.35 -4.07
CA GLU A 167 0.61 10.05 -3.98
C GLU A 167 -0.41 8.91 -3.92
N LEU A 168 -1.46 9.08 -3.11
CA LEU A 168 -2.55 8.10 -3.02
C LEU A 168 -3.28 7.93 -4.35
N ALA A 169 -3.57 9.03 -5.05
CA ALA A 169 -4.21 8.98 -6.37
C ALA A 169 -3.34 8.23 -7.40
N PHE A 170 -2.03 8.49 -7.39
CA PHE A 170 -1.08 7.82 -8.27
C PHE A 170 -0.99 6.33 -7.94
N MET A 171 -0.88 5.97 -6.66
CA MET A 171 -0.84 4.58 -6.19
C MET A 171 -2.11 3.81 -6.56
N ILE A 172 -3.30 4.36 -6.32
CA ILE A 172 -4.57 3.73 -6.74
C ILE A 172 -4.56 3.47 -8.25
N THR A 173 -4.11 4.45 -9.03
CA THR A 173 -4.01 4.34 -10.48
C THR A 173 -3.00 3.26 -10.89
N PHE A 174 -1.85 3.20 -10.24
CA PHE A 174 -0.82 2.19 -10.45
C PHE A 174 -1.34 0.79 -10.16
N LEU A 175 -1.85 0.54 -8.95
CA LEU A 175 -2.38 -0.76 -8.52
C LEU A 175 -3.47 -1.24 -9.49
N MET A 176 -4.43 -0.37 -9.79
CA MET A 176 -5.53 -0.67 -10.71
C MET A 176 -5.03 -0.95 -12.14
N SER A 177 -4.10 -0.14 -12.65
CA SER A 177 -3.59 -0.30 -14.00
C SER A 177 -2.82 -1.61 -14.17
N LYS A 178 -1.97 -1.96 -13.21
CA LYS A 178 -1.12 -3.15 -13.27
C LYS A 178 -1.89 -4.42 -12.97
N PHE A 179 -2.87 -4.39 -12.05
CA PHE A 179 -3.77 -5.52 -11.83
C PHE A 179 -4.57 -5.91 -13.09
N CYS A 180 -5.04 -4.90 -13.84
CA CYS A 180 -5.79 -5.11 -15.08
C CYS A 180 -4.93 -5.50 -16.30
N LEU A 181 -3.60 -5.47 -16.20
CA LEU A 181 -2.72 -5.62 -17.36
C LEU A 181 -2.28 -7.08 -17.52
N GLN A 182 -2.64 -7.71 -18.64
CA GLN A 182 -2.44 -9.16 -18.88
C GLN A 182 -0.98 -9.59 -19.01
N ASN A 183 -0.08 -8.66 -19.36
CA ASN A 183 1.36 -8.96 -19.51
C ASN A 183 2.14 -8.87 -18.18
N VAL A 184 1.45 -8.59 -17.07
CA VAL A 184 2.04 -8.62 -15.72
C VAL A 184 1.88 -10.04 -15.17
N ASP A 185 2.92 -10.54 -14.52
CA ASP A 185 2.89 -11.91 -13.98
C ASP A 185 1.76 -12.09 -12.97
N MET A 186 1.15 -13.27 -13.03
CA MET A 186 -0.07 -13.57 -12.28
C MET A 186 0.06 -13.38 -10.76
N PRO A 187 1.15 -13.80 -10.08
CA PRO A 187 1.33 -13.54 -8.65
C PRO A 187 1.38 -12.05 -8.32
N ILE A 188 2.02 -11.24 -9.17
CA ILE A 188 2.12 -9.79 -9.02
C ILE A 188 0.74 -9.16 -9.15
N ARG A 189 -0.01 -9.56 -10.19
CA ARG A 189 -1.40 -9.09 -10.39
C ARG A 189 -2.25 -9.37 -9.15
N LEU A 190 -2.21 -10.60 -8.62
CA LEU A 190 -2.97 -10.93 -7.41
C LEU A 190 -2.53 -10.13 -6.18
N SER A 191 -1.23 -9.92 -5.99
CA SER A 191 -0.72 -9.10 -4.89
C SER A 191 -1.27 -7.67 -4.95
N LEU A 192 -1.20 -7.05 -6.13
CA LEU A 192 -1.72 -5.70 -6.39
C LEU A 192 -3.25 -5.63 -6.25
N GLY A 193 -3.97 -6.63 -6.76
CA GLY A 193 -5.42 -6.72 -6.61
C GLY A 193 -5.85 -6.85 -5.15
N ASN A 194 -5.12 -7.65 -4.35
CA ASN A 194 -5.38 -7.75 -2.92
C ASN A 194 -5.07 -6.45 -2.17
N ALA A 195 -4.00 -5.74 -2.54
CA ALA A 195 -3.72 -4.41 -1.98
C ALA A 195 -4.85 -3.42 -2.34
N MET A 196 -5.32 -3.43 -3.59
CA MET A 196 -6.45 -2.62 -4.02
C MET A 196 -7.74 -2.98 -3.26
N LEU A 197 -7.98 -4.27 -3.00
CA LEU A 197 -9.12 -4.72 -2.21
C LEU A 197 -9.09 -4.15 -0.78
N GLU A 198 -7.92 -4.14 -0.14
CA GLU A 198 -7.76 -3.53 1.18
C GLU A 198 -8.01 -2.02 1.16
N LEU A 199 -7.61 -1.31 0.10
CA LEU A 199 -7.84 0.13 -0.06
C LEU A 199 -9.33 0.49 -0.15
N VAL A 200 -10.10 -0.30 -0.88
CA VAL A 200 -11.51 -0.01 -1.16
C VAL A 200 -12.45 -0.45 -0.04
N LYS A 201 -11.93 -1.06 1.04
CA LYS A 201 -12.71 -1.37 2.24
C LYS A 201 -13.36 -0.12 2.84
N PRO A 202 -14.48 -0.30 3.57
CA PRO A 202 -15.25 0.81 4.13
C PRO A 202 -14.56 1.39 5.37
N TRP A 203 -13.43 2.04 5.16
CA TRP A 203 -12.77 2.84 6.18
C TRP A 203 -13.44 4.20 6.25
N ASP A 204 -13.67 4.71 7.47
CA ASP A 204 -14.21 6.07 7.67
C ASP A 204 -13.37 7.11 6.92
N GLU A 205 -12.05 6.89 6.87
CA GLU A 205 -11.11 7.77 6.21
C GLU A 205 -11.09 7.63 4.66
N SER A 206 -11.50 6.49 4.09
CA SER A 206 -11.33 6.20 2.65
C SER A 206 -12.47 6.72 1.77
N LEU A 207 -13.66 6.94 2.35
CA LEU A 207 -14.91 7.20 1.61
C LEU A 207 -14.76 8.28 0.53
N LYS A 208 -14.23 9.45 0.91
CA LYS A 208 -14.13 10.59 -0.01
C LYS A 208 -13.23 10.27 -1.19
N THR A 209 -12.07 9.65 -0.92
CA THR A 209 -11.11 9.25 -1.95
C THR A 209 -11.71 8.19 -2.85
N MET A 210 -12.29 7.12 -2.28
CA MET A 210 -12.87 6.03 -3.07
C MET A 210 -14.03 6.51 -3.94
N THR A 211 -14.85 7.43 -3.46
CA THR A 211 -15.93 8.04 -4.24
C THR A 211 -15.41 8.73 -5.49
N SER A 212 -14.26 9.43 -5.41
CA SER A 212 -13.64 10.07 -6.59
C SER A 212 -13.14 9.07 -7.63
N PHE A 213 -12.73 7.88 -7.20
CA PHE A 213 -12.24 6.81 -8.09
C PHE A 213 -13.32 5.82 -8.54
N LEU A 214 -14.52 5.88 -7.96
CA LEU A 214 -15.61 4.92 -8.17
C LEU A 214 -15.87 4.60 -9.66
N PRO A 215 -16.05 5.59 -10.57
CA PRO A 215 -16.32 5.27 -11.98
C PRO A 215 -15.17 4.51 -12.64
N GLY A 216 -13.93 4.89 -12.34
CA GLY A 216 -12.73 4.27 -12.90
C GLY A 216 -12.54 2.84 -12.40
N ILE A 217 -12.69 2.62 -11.09
CA ILE A 217 -12.58 1.30 -10.48
C ILE A 217 -13.69 0.38 -11.03
N CYS A 218 -14.94 0.83 -11.02
CA CYS A 218 -16.06 0.01 -11.49
C CYS A 218 -15.90 -0.39 -12.96
N CYS A 219 -15.59 0.56 -13.83
CA CYS A 219 -15.38 0.29 -15.25
C CYS A 219 -14.29 -0.77 -15.48
N ARG A 220 -13.13 -0.62 -14.83
CA ARG A 220 -12.00 -1.52 -15.02
C ARG A 220 -12.21 -2.89 -14.40
N MET A 221 -12.79 -2.98 -13.20
CA MET A 221 -13.06 -4.26 -12.54
C MET A 221 -14.11 -5.07 -13.31
N THR A 222 -15.18 -4.45 -13.79
CA THR A 222 -16.19 -5.12 -14.62
C THR A 222 -15.59 -5.61 -15.92
N LYS A 223 -14.84 -4.77 -16.63
CA LYS A 223 -14.17 -5.19 -17.87
C LYS A 223 -13.23 -6.36 -17.62
N LEU A 224 -12.45 -6.32 -16.54
CA LEU A 224 -11.53 -7.40 -16.19
C LEU A 224 -12.28 -8.69 -15.86
N ALA A 225 -13.33 -8.63 -15.04
CA ALA A 225 -14.15 -9.79 -14.67
C ALA A 225 -14.83 -10.44 -15.88
N CYS A 226 -15.18 -9.66 -16.91
CA CYS A 226 -15.81 -10.19 -18.13
C CYS A 226 -14.81 -10.75 -19.17
N SER A 227 -13.52 -10.41 -19.08
CA SER A 227 -12.55 -10.68 -20.15
C SER A 227 -11.35 -11.52 -19.72
N ASP A 228 -11.04 -11.61 -18.43
CA ASP A 228 -9.94 -12.42 -17.93
C ASP A 228 -10.34 -13.89 -17.80
N LEU A 229 -9.48 -14.79 -18.27
CA LEU A 229 -9.70 -16.23 -18.21
C LEU A 229 -9.28 -16.82 -16.85
N ASN A 230 -8.52 -16.07 -16.05
CA ASN A 230 -8.05 -16.54 -14.76
C ASN A 230 -9.09 -16.24 -13.67
N THR A 231 -9.69 -17.29 -13.13
CA THR A 231 -10.73 -17.21 -12.10
C THR A 231 -10.27 -16.51 -10.82
N ALA A 232 -9.00 -16.61 -10.44
CA ALA A 232 -8.47 -15.91 -9.27
C ALA A 232 -8.43 -14.38 -9.50
N VAL A 233 -8.03 -13.93 -10.70
CA VAL A 233 -8.12 -12.49 -11.07
C VAL A 233 -9.57 -12.04 -11.04
N VAL A 234 -10.45 -12.78 -11.69
CA VAL A 234 -11.89 -12.45 -11.79
C VAL A 234 -12.50 -12.32 -10.39
N ASN A 235 -12.23 -13.26 -9.50
CA ASN A 235 -12.74 -13.22 -8.13
C ASN A 235 -12.23 -12.00 -7.35
N VAL A 236 -10.95 -11.64 -7.48
CA VAL A 236 -10.41 -10.43 -6.85
C VAL A 236 -11.05 -9.18 -7.44
N ALA A 237 -11.23 -9.11 -8.76
CA ALA A 237 -11.86 -7.98 -9.43
C ALA A 237 -13.32 -7.77 -8.98
N LEU A 238 -14.10 -8.85 -8.87
CA LEU A 238 -15.47 -8.80 -8.37
C LEU A 238 -15.54 -8.36 -6.91
N LYS A 239 -14.60 -8.83 -6.06
CA LYS A 239 -14.49 -8.38 -4.67
C LYS A 239 -14.17 -6.88 -4.58
N ILE A 240 -13.22 -6.38 -5.38
CA ILE A 240 -12.89 -4.95 -5.43
C ILE A 240 -14.12 -4.16 -5.87
N PHE A 241 -14.81 -4.59 -6.92
CA PHE A 241 -16.04 -3.95 -7.40
C PHE A 241 -17.09 -3.85 -6.30
N GLY A 242 -17.48 -4.99 -5.72
CA GLY A 242 -18.52 -5.05 -4.68
C GLY A 242 -18.16 -4.23 -3.45
N CYS A 243 -16.90 -4.27 -3.02
CA CYS A 243 -16.42 -3.51 -1.87
C CYS A 243 -16.41 -1.99 -2.15
N THR A 244 -15.98 -1.56 -3.34
CA THR A 244 -15.99 -0.14 -3.73
C THR A 244 -17.40 0.42 -3.77
N VAL A 245 -18.35 -0.32 -4.37
CA VAL A 245 -19.78 0.07 -4.41
C VAL A 245 -20.34 0.18 -2.99
N THR A 246 -20.06 -0.81 -2.15
CA THR A 246 -20.48 -0.84 -0.74
C THR A 246 -19.94 0.38 0.02
N THR A 247 -18.63 0.63 -0.07
CA THR A 247 -17.98 1.77 0.60
C THR A 247 -18.57 3.10 0.15
N CYS A 248 -18.78 3.31 -1.15
CA CYS A 248 -19.26 4.60 -1.67
C CYS A 248 -20.76 4.81 -1.49
N LEU A 249 -21.58 3.74 -1.50
CA LEU A 249 -23.04 3.84 -1.48
C LEU A 249 -23.67 3.56 -0.12
N ASN A 250 -23.07 2.77 0.78
CA ASN A 250 -23.69 2.51 2.09
C ASN A 250 -23.69 3.73 3.02
N ASP A 251 -22.76 4.67 2.85
CA ASP A 251 -22.74 5.90 3.65
C ASP A 251 -23.90 6.85 3.30
N SER A 252 -24.51 6.69 2.12
CA SER A 252 -25.75 7.38 1.76
C SER A 252 -26.98 6.85 2.52
N VAL A 253 -26.96 5.57 2.92
CA VAL A 253 -28.05 4.93 3.67
C VAL A 253 -28.01 5.35 5.14
N HIS A 254 -26.83 5.35 5.78
CA HIS A 254 -26.71 5.75 7.19
C HIS A 254 -26.89 7.26 7.43
N LYS A 255 -26.61 8.11 6.44
CA LYS A 255 -26.91 9.55 6.54
C LYS A 255 -28.40 9.86 6.31
N GLN A 256 -29.13 9.07 5.52
CA GLN A 256 -30.58 9.24 5.38
C GLN A 256 -31.33 8.90 6.68
N ASP A 257 -30.95 7.84 7.40
CA ASP A 257 -31.57 7.48 8.68
C ASP A 257 -31.34 8.55 9.77
N LYS A 258 -30.24 9.32 9.71
CA LYS A 258 -30.00 10.45 10.61
C LYS A 258 -30.81 11.70 10.23
N VAL A 259 -31.09 11.90 8.94
CA VAL A 259 -31.92 13.03 8.48
C VAL A 259 -33.40 12.77 8.77
N GLU A 260 -33.90 11.55 8.55
CA GLU A 260 -35.29 11.16 8.85
C GLU A 260 -35.62 11.21 10.35
N ASN A 261 -34.63 11.01 11.23
CA ASN A 261 -34.82 11.13 12.68
C ASN A 261 -34.61 12.56 13.24
N SER A 262 -34.21 13.54 12.43
CA SER A 262 -34.02 14.93 12.87
C SER A 262 -35.13 15.90 12.41
N THR A 263 -36.03 15.46 11.54
CA THR A 263 -37.21 16.24 11.13
C THR A 263 -38.42 15.93 11.99
N VAL A 264 -38.33 16.25 13.29
CA VAL A 264 -39.51 16.51 14.12
C VAL A 264 -39.39 17.95 14.63
N VAL A 265 -39.69 18.91 13.75
CA VAL A 265 -40.02 20.28 14.16
C VAL A 265 -41.11 20.81 13.23
N GLU A 266 -42.28 20.95 13.85
CA GLU A 266 -43.40 21.88 13.62
C GLU A 266 -43.74 22.31 12.19
N SER A 267 -44.94 21.90 11.82
CA SER A 267 -45.75 22.40 10.72
C SER A 267 -45.95 23.92 10.77
N ASN A 268 -45.58 24.60 9.68
CA ASN A 268 -46.30 25.78 9.21
C ASN A 268 -46.27 25.85 7.67
N PRO A 269 -47.42 25.92 6.99
CA PRO A 269 -47.45 25.98 5.54
C PRO A 269 -47.51 27.44 5.08
N ARG A 270 -46.49 27.92 4.34
CA ARG A 270 -46.67 28.99 3.33
C ARG A 270 -45.42 29.18 2.46
N ASN A 271 -45.60 28.80 1.19
CA ASN A 271 -45.06 29.36 -0.05
C ASN A 271 -43.61 29.87 -0.09
N SER A 272 -42.76 29.15 -0.84
CA SER A 272 -41.97 29.76 -1.94
C SER A 272 -41.19 28.71 -2.73
N GLY A 273 -41.38 28.71 -4.05
CA GLY A 273 -40.34 28.36 -5.04
C GLY A 273 -40.16 26.89 -5.38
N ASP A 274 -40.60 26.50 -6.58
CA ASP A 274 -40.26 25.24 -7.23
C ASP A 274 -38.75 24.99 -7.24
N VAL A 275 -38.32 23.97 -6.51
CA VAL A 275 -37.07 23.25 -6.80
C VAL A 275 -37.48 21.87 -7.29
N SER A 276 -37.27 21.64 -8.58
CA SER A 276 -37.44 20.37 -9.27
C SER A 276 -36.81 19.23 -8.43
N LYS A 277 -37.66 18.42 -7.81
CA LYS A 277 -37.30 17.08 -7.33
C LYS A 277 -37.00 16.25 -8.58
N LYS A 278 -35.74 16.20 -9.00
CA LYS A 278 -35.25 15.07 -9.79
C LYS A 278 -35.38 13.84 -8.89
N ASN A 279 -36.46 13.09 -9.09
CA ASN A 279 -36.60 11.74 -8.60
C ASN A 279 -35.40 10.93 -9.11
N ILE A 280 -34.41 10.70 -8.26
CA ILE A 280 -33.48 9.60 -8.45
C ILE A 280 -34.30 8.36 -8.19
N THR A 281 -34.77 7.72 -9.26
CA THR A 281 -35.43 6.43 -9.22
C THR A 281 -34.50 5.46 -8.50
N ARG A 282 -34.93 5.01 -7.32
CA ARG A 282 -34.26 4.00 -6.50
C ARG A 282 -34.33 2.68 -7.27
N ASP A 283 -33.25 2.33 -7.97
CA ASP A 283 -33.21 1.11 -8.78
C ASP A 283 -33.14 -0.12 -7.86
N GLU A 284 -34.27 -0.83 -7.72
CA GLU A 284 -34.34 -2.06 -6.93
C GLU A 284 -33.36 -3.13 -7.44
N ASN A 285 -32.94 -3.06 -8.71
CA ASN A 285 -31.96 -3.97 -9.28
C ASN A 285 -30.58 -3.86 -8.61
N LEU A 286 -30.20 -2.67 -8.10
CA LEU A 286 -28.93 -2.49 -7.39
C LEU A 286 -28.93 -3.21 -6.03
N LYS A 287 -30.08 -3.23 -5.33
CA LYS A 287 -30.23 -3.99 -4.07
C LYS A 287 -30.14 -5.50 -4.33
N VAL A 288 -30.70 -5.96 -5.44
CA VAL A 288 -30.61 -7.37 -5.84
C VAL A 288 -29.17 -7.75 -6.20
N LEU A 289 -28.45 -6.89 -6.92
CA LEU A 289 -27.05 -7.11 -7.30
C LEU A 289 -26.13 -7.21 -6.09
N VAL A 290 -26.29 -6.31 -5.11
CA VAL A 290 -25.54 -6.35 -3.84
C VAL A 290 -25.88 -7.62 -3.05
N ARG A 291 -27.15 -8.03 -2.98
CA ARG A 291 -27.52 -9.28 -2.30
C ARG A 291 -26.97 -10.53 -2.97
N HIS A 292 -26.83 -10.56 -4.29
CA HIS A 292 -26.26 -11.71 -5.01
C HIS A 292 -24.74 -11.82 -4.87
N ILE A 293 -24.00 -10.71 -4.80
CA ILE A 293 -22.53 -10.73 -4.66
C ILE A 293 -22.08 -11.21 -3.27
N PHE A 294 -22.88 -10.99 -2.23
CA PHE A 294 -22.51 -11.31 -0.83
C PHE A 294 -23.17 -12.59 -0.28
N ALA A 295 -23.87 -13.38 -1.11
CA ALA A 295 -24.57 -14.61 -0.69
C ALA A 295 -23.86 -15.93 -1.09
N THR A 296 -22.60 -15.87 -1.53
CA THR A 296 -21.73 -17.01 -1.84
C THR A 296 -20.35 -16.80 -1.26
#